data_AF-C6WSN8-F1
#
_entry.id   AF-C6WSN8-F1
#
_cell.length_a   1.000
_cell.length_b   1.000
_cell.length_c   1.000
_cell.angle_alpha   90.00
_cell.angle_beta   90.00
_cell.angle_gamma   90.00
#
_symmetry.space_group_name_H-M   'P 1'
#
loop_
_entity.id
_entity.type
_entity.pdbx_description
1 polymer ?
#
loop_
_entity_poly.entity_id
_entity_poly.type
_entity_poly.pdbx_seq_one_letter_code
_entity_poly.pdbx_strand_id
1 'polypeptide(L)'
;MREIGLLIMLLLLSACGSKLSGEYADKTGTVSYTFGTGDKVFMSALGIESEGKYEIDGDRVKVENNGQNVVFTILEDGSIKTPFGNLKKKQ
;
A
#
# COMPACT_ATOMS: atom_id res chain seq x y z
N MET A 1 7.05 48.71 14.35
CA MET A 1 7.55 47.75 13.33
C MET A 1 6.82 46.45 13.57
N ARG A 2 5.71 46.26 12.84
CA ARG A 2 5.62 45.27 11.76
C ARG A 2 5.57 43.84 12.32
N GLU A 3 4.33 43.39 12.59
CA GLU A 3 3.70 42.34 11.79
C GLU A 3 4.70 41.51 10.98
N ILE A 4 5.03 40.28 11.40
CA ILE A 4 5.55 39.09 10.67
C ILE A 4 6.05 38.15 11.78
N GLY A 5 5.59 36.92 12.00
CA GLY A 5 4.57 36.12 11.35
C GLY A 5 4.26 35.01 12.35
N LEU A 6 3.19 35.20 13.12
CA LEU A 6 2.62 34.21 14.01
C LEU A 6 1.58 33.39 13.22
N LEU A 7 2.01 32.69 12.18
CA LEU A 7 1.23 31.77 11.34
C LEU A 7 2.23 31.17 10.32
N ILE A 8 1.89 30.12 9.57
CA ILE A 8 2.77 29.35 8.65
C ILE A 8 3.88 28.58 9.38
N MET A 9 3.87 27.26 9.54
CA MET A 9 3.19 26.23 8.76
C MET A 9 3.37 24.90 9.53
N LEU A 10 2.52 24.63 10.52
CA LEU A 10 2.35 23.30 11.14
C LEU A 10 1.67 22.28 10.18
N LEU A 11 1.58 22.62 8.89
CA LEU A 11 0.97 21.77 7.88
C LEU A 11 2.05 20.86 7.31
N LEU A 12 1.96 19.58 7.70
CA LEU A 12 2.22 18.36 6.91
C LEU A 12 2.63 17.15 7.79
N LEU A 13 2.26 17.11 9.07
CA LEU A 13 2.26 15.85 9.84
C LEU A 13 1.06 14.93 9.51
N SER A 14 0.52 15.02 8.28
CA SER A 14 -0.34 13.96 7.74
C SER A 14 0.49 12.88 7.05
N ALA A 15 1.64 12.50 7.63
CA ALA A 15 2.11 11.12 7.50
C ALA A 15 1.21 10.25 8.39
N CYS A 16 -0.09 10.22 8.08
CA CYS A 16 -0.98 9.20 8.57
C CYS A 16 -0.37 7.90 8.05
N GLY A 17 0.25 7.14 8.97
CA GLY A 17 1.08 6.00 8.64
C GLY A 17 0.41 5.11 7.61
N SER A 18 1.22 4.55 6.71
CA SER A 18 0.77 3.68 5.62
C SER A 18 -0.35 2.78 6.12
N LYS A 19 -1.58 3.00 5.63
CA LYS A 19 -2.78 2.25 6.04
C LYS A 19 -2.62 0.75 5.77
N LEU A 20 -1.62 0.40 4.96
CA LEU A 20 -1.26 -0.92 4.53
C LEU A 20 0.14 -1.27 5.05
N SER A 21 0.22 -2.35 5.82
CA SER A 21 1.48 -2.97 6.25
C SER A 21 1.29 -4.46 6.45
N GLY A 22 2.37 -5.22 6.22
CA GLY A 22 2.42 -6.67 6.40
C GLY A 22 2.10 -7.46 5.13
N GLU A 23 2.04 -8.78 5.27
CA GLU A 23 1.76 -9.72 4.19
C GLU A 23 0.27 -9.95 4.02
N TYR A 24 -0.20 -9.89 2.78
CA TYR A 24 -1.56 -10.21 2.37
C TYR A 24 -1.49 -11.35 1.38
N ALA A 25 -2.26 -12.41 1.60
CA ALA A 25 -2.23 -13.59 0.77
C ALA A 25 -3.63 -14.03 0.37
N ASP A 26 -3.72 -14.73 -0.76
CA ASP A 26 -4.93 -15.44 -1.13
C ASP A 26 -5.19 -16.61 -0.17
N LYS A 27 -6.35 -17.26 -0.29
CA LYS A 27 -6.74 -18.37 0.60
C LYS A 27 -5.74 -19.54 0.57
N THR A 28 -5.06 -19.74 -0.55
CA THR A 28 -4.12 -20.86 -0.73
C THR A 28 -2.69 -20.51 -0.36
N GLY A 29 -2.36 -19.23 -0.21
CA GLY A 29 -0.99 -18.76 -0.01
C GLY A 29 -0.11 -18.85 -1.27
N THR A 30 -0.72 -19.10 -2.43
CA THR A 30 -0.03 -19.18 -3.73
C THR A 30 0.39 -17.80 -4.23
N VAL A 31 -0.38 -16.78 -3.87
CA VAL A 31 -0.12 -15.38 -4.21
C VAL A 31 -0.09 -14.55 -2.93
N SER A 32 0.99 -13.78 -2.74
CA SER A 32 1.09 -12.85 -1.62
C SER A 32 1.75 -11.52 -1.99
N TYR A 33 1.40 -10.50 -1.22
CA TYR A 33 1.91 -9.13 -1.31
C TYR A 33 2.33 -8.67 0.08
N THR A 34 3.60 -8.37 0.27
CA THR A 34 4.15 -7.85 1.53
C THR A 34 4.43 -6.37 1.38
N PHE A 35 3.59 -5.55 2.01
CA PHE A 35 3.73 -4.10 2.01
C PHE A 35 4.66 -3.67 3.13
N GLY A 36 5.82 -3.13 2.74
CA GLY A 36 6.85 -2.64 3.64
C GLY A 36 6.68 -1.17 3.99
N THR A 37 7.68 -0.64 4.71
CA THR A 37 7.79 0.80 4.97
C THR A 37 8.13 1.56 3.67
N GLY A 38 7.66 2.80 3.56
CA GLY A 38 7.84 3.61 2.36
C GLY A 38 6.91 3.17 1.22
N ASP A 39 7.47 3.07 0.01
CA ASP A 39 6.77 2.78 -1.24
C ASP A 39 7.05 1.35 -1.76
N LYS A 40 7.66 0.46 -0.97
CA LYS A 40 8.08 -0.88 -1.43
C LYS A 40 7.05 -1.98 -1.16
N VAL A 41 6.84 -2.84 -2.15
CA VAL A 41 6.03 -4.06 -2.02
C VAL A 41 6.77 -5.26 -2.60
N PHE A 42 6.75 -6.39 -1.88
CA PHE A 42 7.24 -7.67 -2.38
C PHE A 42 6.06 -8.53 -2.81
N MET A 43 6.14 -9.10 -4.01
CA MET A 43 5.08 -9.87 -4.63
C MET A 43 5.59 -11.30 -4.84
N SER A 44 4.89 -12.29 -4.30
CA SER A 44 5.18 -13.71 -4.52
C SER A 44 4.04 -14.36 -5.28
N ALA A 45 4.36 -15.09 -6.34
CA ALA A 45 3.40 -15.90 -7.09
C ALA A 45 4.07 -17.19 -7.54
N LEU A 46 3.48 -18.34 -7.19
CA LEU A 46 3.98 -19.67 -7.58
C LEU A 46 5.47 -19.89 -7.21
N GLY A 47 5.91 -19.31 -6.08
CA GLY A 47 7.30 -19.41 -5.60
C GLY A 47 8.29 -18.47 -6.28
N ILE A 48 7.82 -17.59 -7.18
CA ILE A 48 8.64 -16.53 -7.79
C ILE A 48 8.37 -15.23 -7.04
N GLU A 49 9.44 -14.59 -6.56
CA GLU A 49 9.37 -13.29 -5.90
C GLU A 49 9.78 -12.16 -6.85
N SER A 50 9.12 -11.02 -6.72
CA SER A 50 9.46 -9.79 -7.41
C SER A 50 9.24 -8.58 -6.51
N GLU A 51 10.06 -7.54 -6.70
CA GLU A 51 9.92 -6.27 -5.99
C GLU A 51 9.17 -5.26 -6.88
N GLY A 52 8.30 -4.49 -6.27
CA GLY A 52 7.57 -3.42 -6.91
C GLY A 52 7.47 -2.20 -6.01
N LYS A 53 6.80 -1.19 -6.54
CA LYS A 53 6.42 0.00 -5.78
C LYS A 53 4.92 0.06 -5.56
N TYR A 54 4.50 0.73 -4.51
CA TYR A 54 3.10 1.02 -4.30
C TYR A 54 2.85 2.45 -3.85
N GLU A 55 1.67 2.95 -4.22
CA GLU A 55 1.13 4.24 -3.79
C GLU A 55 -0.28 4.00 -3.26
N ILE A 56 -0.61 4.65 -2.14
CA ILE A 56 -1.97 4.61 -1.56
C ILE A 56 -2.66 5.93 -1.85
N ASP A 57 -3.85 5.86 -2.43
CA ASP A 57 -4.75 6.99 -2.62
C ASP A 57 -6.15 6.62 -2.09
N GLY A 58 -6.46 7.06 -0.88
CA GLY A 58 -7.70 6.71 -0.18
C GLY A 58 -7.79 5.21 0.12
N ASP A 59 -8.72 4.53 -0.55
CA ASP A 59 -8.91 3.07 -0.51
C ASP A 59 -8.24 2.35 -1.70
N ARG A 60 -7.59 3.08 -2.61
CA ARG A 60 -6.93 2.50 -3.77
C ARG A 60 -5.45 2.30 -3.50
N VAL A 61 -4.91 1.19 -3.98
CA VAL A 61 -3.47 0.89 -3.93
C VAL A 61 -3.02 0.65 -5.35
N LYS A 62 -2.22 1.56 -5.88
CA LYS A 62 -1.55 1.36 -7.17
C LYS A 62 -0.26 0.59 -6.90
N VAL A 63 -0.10 -0.56 -7.52
CA VAL A 63 1.13 -1.36 -7.49
C VAL A 63 1.78 -1.30 -8.85
N GLU A 64 3.05 -0.92 -8.88
CA GLU A 64 3.90 -0.93 -10.07
C GLU A 64 4.92 -2.05 -9.97
N ASN A 65 5.03 -2.87 -11.02
CA ASN A 65 6.13 -3.82 -11.19
C ASN A 65 6.61 -3.77 -12.64
N ASN A 66 7.90 -3.47 -12.85
CA ASN A 66 8.53 -3.41 -14.17
C ASN A 66 7.76 -2.55 -15.21
N GLY A 67 7.25 -1.38 -14.78
CA GLY A 67 6.49 -0.46 -15.64
C GLY A 67 5.04 -0.88 -15.90
N GLN A 68 4.59 -2.01 -15.36
CA GLN A 68 3.19 -2.42 -15.37
C GLN A 68 2.51 -1.93 -14.10
N ASN A 69 1.36 -1.27 -14.25
CA ASN A 69 0.56 -0.77 -13.13
C ASN A 69 -0.71 -1.60 -12.96
N VAL A 70 -1.01 -1.96 -11.72
CA VAL A 70 -2.29 -2.57 -11.32
C VAL A 70 -2.86 -1.79 -10.15
N VAL A 71 -4.18 -1.70 -10.06
CA VAL A 71 -4.85 -1.02 -8.95
C VAL A 71 -5.67 -2.01 -8.15
N PHE A 72 -5.47 -2.01 -6.84
CA PHE A 72 -6.22 -2.76 -5.86
C PHE A 72 -7.11 -1.84 -5.04
N THR A 73 -8.04 -2.43 -4.29
CA THR A 73 -8.91 -1.72 -3.35
C THR A 73 -8.78 -2.31 -1.96
N ILE A 74 -8.51 -1.47 -0.95
CA ILE A 74 -8.55 -1.82 0.47
C ILE A 74 -10.02 -1.84 0.88
N LEU A 75 -10.51 -2.99 1.33
CA LEU A 75 -11.88 -3.16 1.81
C LEU A 75 -12.00 -2.70 3.27
N GLU A 76 -13.25 -2.50 3.72
CA GLU A 76 -13.55 -2.05 5.09
C GLU A 76 -13.03 -3.01 6.16
N ASP A 77 -12.98 -4.31 5.86
CA ASP A 77 -12.44 -5.35 6.75
C ASP A 77 -10.89 -5.42 6.76
N GLY A 78 -10.23 -4.52 6.04
CA GLY A 78 -8.78 -4.45 5.89
C GLY A 78 -8.21 -5.45 4.88
N SER A 79 -9.02 -6.28 4.23
CA SER A 79 -8.56 -7.14 3.12
C SER A 79 -8.34 -6.33 1.85
N ILE A 80 -7.63 -6.91 0.87
CA ILE A 80 -7.32 -6.25 -0.39
C ILE A 80 -8.05 -6.97 -1.53
N LYS A 81 -8.90 -6.25 -2.24
CA LYS A 81 -9.51 -6.71 -3.50
C LYS A 81 -8.56 -6.42 -4.66
N THR A 82 -8.17 -7.48 -5.37
CA THR A 82 -7.37 -7.41 -6.60
C THR A 82 -8.23 -7.83 -7.81
N PRO A 83 -7.75 -7.61 -9.04
CA PRO A 83 -8.41 -8.16 -10.24
C PRO A 83 -8.55 -9.69 -10.23
N PHE A 84 -7.75 -10.39 -9.42
CA PHE A 84 -7.66 -11.86 -9.41
C PHE A 84 -8.33 -12.50 -8.18
N GLY A 85 -8.90 -11.69 -7.29
CA GLY A 85 -9.53 -12.15 -6.05
C GLY A 85 -9.15 -11.32 -4.84
N ASN A 86 -9.56 -11.78 -3.66
CA ASN A 86 -9.31 -11.08 -2.41
C ASN A 86 -8.11 -11.68 -1.67
N LEU A 87 -7.24 -10.80 -1.17
CA LEU A 87 -6.12 -11.13 -0.31
C LEU A 87 -6.45 -10.74 1.12
N LYS A 88 -6.16 -11.62 2.07
CA LYS A 88 -6.33 -11.36 3.51
C LYS A 88 -4.98 -11.15 4.15
N LYS A 89 -4.91 -10.23 5.12
CA LYS A 89 -3.72 -10.05 5.94
C LYS A 89 -3.39 -11.36 6.66
N LYS A 90 -2.16 -11.84 6.53
CA LYS A 90 -1.66 -12.92 7.37
C LYS A 90 -1.48 -12.37 8.79
N GLN A 91 -2.00 -13.12 9.77
CA GLN A 91 -1.84 -12.81 11.19
C GLN A 91 -0.38 -12.94 11.62
#